data_AF-A0A955GXE2-F1
#
_entry.id   AF-A0A955GXE2-F1
#
_cell.length_a   1.000
_cell.length_b   1.000
_cell.length_c   1.000
_cell.angle_alpha   90.00
_cell.angle_beta   90.00
_cell.angle_gamma   90.00
#
_symmetry.space_group_name_H-M   'P 1'
#
loop_
_entity.id
_entity.type
_entity.pdbx_description
1 polymer ?
#
loop_
_entity_poly.entity_id
_entity_poly.type
_entity_poly.pdbx_seq_one_letter_code
_entity_poly.pdbx_strand_id
1 'polypeptide(L)'
;MNSHNLKLFFGMFATILLLPATGQAYFTTNQTATKLSENTVMYTIDYRFGLENRGLIMPIGAIRENGEETKYLKYDLTDKNGDSVTIGKTAGFVFTSDKDVEIIDNQYYLPPNKVAVFTLVTLLTIADEEMTKNMNLSLSVRSLPFTMIINDVEHPNRLNPSELKYYKTPEVKFKK
;
A
#
# COMPACT_ATOMS: atom_id res chain seq x y z
N MET A 1 -13.88 -65.18 30.41
CA MET A 1 -15.16 -64.59 30.83
C MET A 1 -14.82 -63.31 31.58
N ASN A 2 -15.12 -62.17 30.95
CA ASN A 2 -15.31 -60.81 31.49
C ASN A 2 -14.23 -60.23 32.45
N SER A 3 -13.72 -59.01 32.35
CA SER A 3 -13.93 -57.83 31.50
C SER A 3 -13.24 -56.64 32.20
N HIS A 4 -12.83 -55.61 31.44
CA HIS A 4 -12.78 -54.18 31.85
C HIS A 4 -11.58 -53.69 32.72
N ASN A 5 -10.98 -52.51 32.52
CA ASN A 5 -11.06 -51.46 31.49
C ASN A 5 -9.81 -50.58 31.68
N LEU A 6 -8.98 -50.45 30.64
CA LEU A 6 -7.87 -49.50 30.58
C LEU A 6 -8.44 -48.11 30.28
N LYS A 7 -8.42 -47.20 31.26
CA LYS A 7 -8.81 -45.80 31.06
C LYS A 7 -7.69 -45.06 30.32
N LEU A 8 -7.76 -45.05 29.00
CA LEU A 8 -6.94 -44.18 28.15
C LEU A 8 -7.49 -42.74 28.29
N PHE A 9 -6.83 -41.91 29.08
CA PHE A 9 -7.11 -40.48 29.11
C PHE A 9 -6.58 -39.87 27.81
N PHE A 10 -7.48 -39.59 26.88
CA PHE A 10 -7.21 -38.76 25.71
C PHE A 10 -7.02 -37.31 26.20
N GLY A 11 -5.76 -36.94 26.47
CA GLY A 11 -5.36 -35.56 26.67
C GLY A 11 -5.52 -34.80 25.36
N MET A 12 -6.66 -34.14 25.19
CA MET A 12 -6.90 -33.19 24.11
C MET A 12 -5.98 -31.98 24.32
N PHE A 13 -4.87 -31.97 23.60
CA PHE A 13 -3.95 -30.84 23.52
C PHE A 13 -4.69 -29.70 22.80
N ALA A 14 -5.36 -28.84 23.56
CA ALA A 14 -5.89 -27.57 23.07
C ALA A 14 -4.72 -26.61 22.89
N THR A 15 -4.01 -26.73 21.76
CA THR A 15 -3.14 -25.66 21.27
C THR A 15 -4.04 -24.50 20.86
N ILE A 16 -4.35 -23.64 21.82
CA ILE A 16 -4.77 -22.27 21.54
C ILE A 16 -3.62 -21.65 20.75
N LEU A 17 -3.80 -21.54 19.44
CA LEU A 17 -3.00 -20.67 18.59
C LEU A 17 -3.19 -19.26 19.12
N LEU A 18 -2.33 -18.85 20.04
CA LEU A 18 -2.05 -17.47 20.36
C LEU A 18 -1.45 -16.86 19.08
N LEU A 19 -2.33 -16.47 18.15
CA LEU A 19 -1.93 -15.55 17.09
C LEU A 19 -1.39 -14.31 17.81
N PRO A 20 -0.13 -13.93 17.59
CA PRO A 20 0.40 -12.71 18.17
C PRO A 20 -0.46 -11.56 17.65
N ALA A 21 -1.23 -10.93 18.55
CA ALA A 21 -1.85 -9.64 18.32
C ALA A 21 -0.76 -8.55 18.37
N THR A 22 0.23 -8.65 17.50
CA THR A 22 1.28 -7.65 17.35
C THR A 22 0.76 -6.60 16.38
N GLY A 23 0.52 -5.39 16.92
CA GLY A 23 0.28 -4.11 16.24
C GLY A 23 -0.03 -4.18 14.75
N GLN A 24 -1.32 -4.12 14.40
CA GLN A 24 -1.77 -3.77 13.04
C GLN A 24 -1.52 -2.28 12.77
N ALA A 25 -0.26 -1.89 12.73
CA ALA A 25 0.17 -0.53 12.42
C ALA A 25 0.84 -0.59 11.05
N TYR A 26 0.05 -0.35 10.00
CA TYR A 26 0.55 -0.02 8.65
C TYR A 26 1.17 -1.17 7.85
N PHE A 27 0.32 -1.92 7.16
CA PHE A 27 0.80 -2.92 6.19
C PHE A 27 0.12 -2.73 4.83
N THR A 28 0.91 -2.88 3.78
CA THR A 28 0.37 -3.17 2.45
C THR A 28 -0.36 -4.49 2.46
N THR A 29 -1.53 -4.55 1.85
CA THR A 29 -2.35 -5.75 1.83
C THR A 29 -2.37 -6.45 0.48
N ASN A 30 -2.16 -5.70 -0.61
CA ASN A 30 -2.21 -6.23 -1.97
C ASN A 30 -1.47 -5.29 -2.92
N GLN A 31 -0.70 -5.83 -3.86
CA GLN A 31 -0.01 -5.05 -4.89
C GLN A 31 -0.21 -5.73 -6.24
N THR A 32 -0.75 -4.99 -7.20
CA THR A 32 -1.05 -5.54 -8.52
C THR A 32 -0.47 -4.66 -9.62
N ALA A 33 -0.25 -5.30 -10.76
CA ALA A 33 0.09 -4.62 -11.99
C ALA A 33 -0.67 -5.30 -13.14
N THR A 34 -1.59 -4.57 -13.75
CA THR A 34 -2.48 -5.07 -14.79
C THR A 34 -2.15 -4.39 -16.11
N LYS A 35 -1.75 -5.20 -17.10
CA LYS A 35 -1.56 -4.71 -18.46
C LYS A 35 -2.93 -4.45 -19.09
N LEU A 36 -3.19 -3.21 -19.49
CA LEU A 36 -4.44 -2.79 -20.12
C LEU A 36 -4.34 -2.82 -21.65
N SER A 37 -3.15 -2.55 -22.18
CA SER A 37 -2.79 -2.67 -23.60
C SER A 37 -1.30 -2.97 -23.73
N GLU A 38 -0.75 -3.09 -24.95
CA GLU A 38 0.68 -3.34 -25.13
C GLU A 38 1.58 -2.26 -24.51
N ASN A 39 1.09 -1.02 -24.45
CA ASN A 39 1.83 0.16 -24.00
C ASN A 39 1.25 0.83 -22.74
N THR A 40 0.17 0.27 -22.16
CA THR A 40 -0.51 0.83 -20.99
C THR A 40 -0.64 -0.19 -19.86
N VAL A 41 -0.28 0.22 -18.65
CA VAL A 41 -0.33 -0.60 -17.43
C VAL A 41 -0.98 0.20 -16.30
N MET A 42 -1.84 -0.47 -15.54
CA MET A 42 -2.38 0.02 -14.28
C MET A 42 -1.67 -0.67 -13.12
N TYR A 43 -1.08 0.11 -12.24
CA TYR A 43 -0.46 -0.34 -10.99
C TYR A 43 -1.38 -0.02 -9.82
N THR A 44 -1.55 -0.97 -8.90
CA THR A 44 -2.27 -0.72 -7.65
C THR A 44 -1.50 -1.20 -6.42
N ILE A 45 -1.60 -0.44 -5.32
CA ILE A 45 -1.08 -0.84 -4.01
C ILE A 45 -2.13 -0.50 -2.97
N ASP A 46 -2.70 -1.53 -2.34
CA ASP A 46 -3.60 -1.41 -1.21
C ASP A 46 -2.79 -1.39 0.08
N TYR A 47 -3.10 -0.46 0.99
CA TYR A 47 -2.47 -0.36 2.30
C TYR A 47 -3.48 0.04 3.38
N ARG A 48 -3.33 -0.56 4.56
CA ARG A 48 -4.18 -0.29 5.73
C ARG A 48 -3.55 0.77 6.60
N PHE A 49 -4.30 1.80 6.95
CA PHE A 49 -3.84 2.89 7.81
C PHE A 49 -4.87 3.23 8.87
N GLY A 50 -4.40 3.53 10.08
CA GLY A 50 -5.22 3.87 11.24
C GLY A 50 -4.37 4.12 12.48
N LEU A 51 -4.88 4.88 13.43
CA LEU A 51 -4.21 5.16 14.70
C LEU A 51 -5.18 4.98 15.87
N GLU A 52 -4.66 4.43 16.96
CA GLU A 52 -5.37 4.42 18.23
C GLU A 52 -5.41 5.85 18.79
N ASN A 53 -6.59 6.31 19.21
CA ASN A 53 -6.83 7.58 19.87
C ASN A 53 -6.41 8.85 19.10
N ARG A 54 -6.13 8.76 17.80
CA ARG A 54 -5.70 9.91 16.97
C ARG A 54 -6.36 9.89 15.61
N GLY A 55 -6.81 11.06 15.16
CA GLY A 55 -7.28 11.26 13.80
C GLY A 55 -6.11 11.34 12.82
N LEU A 56 -6.38 11.07 11.55
CA LEU A 56 -5.40 11.05 10.48
C LEU A 56 -5.90 11.85 9.28
N ILE A 57 -5.00 12.61 8.66
CA ILE A 57 -5.19 13.17 7.33
C ILE A 57 -4.26 12.44 6.37
N MET A 58 -4.84 11.88 5.30
CA MET A 58 -4.15 11.08 4.30
C MET A 58 -4.24 11.74 2.91
N PRO A 59 -3.23 11.56 2.04
CA PRO A 59 -3.22 12.13 0.70
C PRO A 59 -4.33 11.53 -0.18
N ILE A 60 -4.98 12.37 -0.99
CA ILE A 60 -5.81 11.95 -2.14
C ILE A 60 -4.97 11.86 -3.41
N GLY A 61 -3.98 12.74 -3.56
CA GLY A 61 -3.14 12.78 -4.77
C GLY A 61 -1.87 11.94 -4.65
N ALA A 62 -1.42 11.42 -5.78
CA ALA A 62 -0.14 10.76 -5.91
C ALA A 62 0.65 11.34 -7.09
N ILE A 63 1.96 11.53 -6.92
CA ILE A 63 2.84 12.09 -7.93
C ILE A 63 4.03 11.18 -8.18
N ARG A 64 4.41 11.05 -9.45
CA ARG A 64 5.68 10.44 -9.82
C ARG A 64 6.81 11.39 -9.41
N GLU A 65 7.84 10.84 -8.80
CA GLU A 65 8.93 11.57 -8.16
C GLU A 65 9.45 12.76 -8.99
N ASN A 66 9.36 13.94 -8.38
CA ASN A 66 10.18 15.13 -8.65
C ASN A 66 10.08 16.09 -7.44
N GLY A 67 11.17 16.26 -6.68
CA GLY A 67 11.38 17.44 -5.83
C GLY A 67 10.81 17.43 -4.39
N GLU A 68 10.69 18.66 -3.85
CA GLU A 68 10.48 19.07 -2.44
C GLU A 68 9.37 18.32 -1.67
N GLU A 69 9.35 18.43 -0.34
CA GLU A 69 8.32 17.81 0.50
C GLU A 69 6.91 18.27 0.08
N THR A 70 6.04 17.30 -0.24
CA THR A 70 4.67 17.55 -0.69
C THR A 70 3.68 16.81 0.19
N LYS A 71 2.43 17.31 0.27
CA LYS A 71 1.31 16.58 0.87
C LYS A 71 0.83 15.35 0.08
N TYR A 72 1.40 15.10 -1.10
CA TYR A 72 1.02 13.97 -1.97
C TYR A 72 1.87 12.74 -1.72
N LEU A 73 1.29 11.56 -1.96
CA LEU A 73 2.02 10.31 -2.02
C LEU A 73 3.02 10.38 -3.18
N LYS A 74 4.29 9.99 -2.93
CA LYS A 74 5.31 9.93 -3.98
C LYS A 74 5.60 8.50 -4.36
N TYR A 75 5.61 8.24 -5.66
CA TYR A 75 6.00 6.95 -6.22
C TYR A 75 7.01 7.14 -7.35
N ASP A 76 7.61 6.05 -7.76
CA ASP A 76 8.54 6.00 -8.86
C ASP A 76 8.37 4.71 -9.66
N LEU A 77 8.82 4.72 -10.91
CA LEU A 77 8.91 3.52 -11.72
C LEU A 77 10.33 2.99 -11.67
N THR A 78 10.48 1.70 -11.42
CA THR A 78 11.78 1.03 -11.35
C THR A 78 11.88 -0.08 -12.38
N ASP A 79 13.07 -0.20 -12.97
CA ASP A 79 13.40 -1.33 -13.84
C ASP A 79 13.68 -2.62 -13.04
N LYS A 80 14.10 -3.68 -13.73
CA LYS A 80 14.47 -4.98 -13.14
C LYS A 80 15.66 -4.92 -12.17
N ASN A 81 16.52 -3.91 -12.28
CA ASN A 81 17.66 -3.70 -11.38
C ASN A 81 17.25 -2.87 -10.15
N GLY A 82 16.04 -2.32 -10.15
CA GLY A 82 15.55 -1.40 -9.13
C GLY A 82 15.89 0.06 -9.41
N ASP A 83 16.46 0.36 -10.59
CA ASP A 83 16.85 1.70 -10.97
C ASP A 83 15.61 2.51 -11.38
N SER A 84 15.54 3.74 -10.90
CA SER A 84 14.50 4.71 -11.26
C SER A 84 14.50 4.99 -12.76
N VAL A 85 13.33 4.99 -13.39
CA VAL A 85 13.16 5.35 -14.79
C VAL A 85 12.12 6.46 -14.95
N THR A 86 12.27 7.29 -15.98
CA THR A 86 11.41 8.47 -16.24
C THR A 86 10.53 8.32 -17.48
N ILE A 87 10.56 7.16 -18.15
CA ILE A 87 9.79 6.87 -19.36
C ILE A 87 8.28 6.92 -19.18
N GLY A 88 7.57 7.29 -20.26
CA GLY A 88 6.12 7.31 -20.32
C GLY A 88 5.45 8.37 -19.43
N LYS A 89 4.15 8.55 -19.64
CA LYS A 89 3.30 9.46 -18.86
C LYS A 89 2.57 8.68 -17.78
N THR A 90 2.45 9.27 -16.60
CA THR A 90 1.72 8.67 -15.48
C THR A 90 0.64 9.58 -14.93
N ALA A 91 -0.48 8.99 -14.53
CA ALA A 91 -1.49 9.64 -13.70
C ALA A 91 -1.71 8.77 -12.45
N GLY A 92 -1.55 9.36 -11.27
CA GLY A 92 -1.66 8.66 -9.99
C GLY A 92 -2.65 9.34 -9.04
N PHE A 93 -3.40 8.54 -8.30
CA PHE A 93 -4.26 9.00 -7.22
C PHE A 93 -4.38 7.93 -6.13
N VAL A 94 -4.79 8.35 -4.95
CA VAL A 94 -5.16 7.48 -3.84
C VAL A 94 -6.67 7.51 -3.73
N PHE A 95 -7.29 6.33 -3.58
CA PHE A 95 -8.72 6.24 -3.27
C PHE A 95 -8.98 5.35 -2.07
N THR A 96 -10.14 5.50 -1.46
CA THR A 96 -10.68 4.55 -0.48
C THR A 96 -12.19 4.44 -0.65
N SER A 97 -12.74 3.28 -0.34
CA SER A 97 -14.19 3.03 -0.28
C SER A 97 -14.70 2.89 1.15
N ASP A 98 -13.85 3.12 2.15
CA ASP A 98 -14.24 3.00 3.56
C ASP A 98 -15.17 4.16 3.96
N LYS A 99 -16.36 3.79 4.45
CA LYS A 99 -17.42 4.73 4.85
C LYS A 99 -17.06 5.63 6.03
N ASP A 100 -16.04 5.24 6.81
CA ASP A 100 -15.60 6.00 7.98
C ASP A 100 -14.58 7.09 7.59
N VAL A 101 -14.23 7.20 6.30
CA VAL A 101 -13.32 8.21 5.77
C VAL A 101 -14.10 9.34 5.13
N GLU A 102 -13.82 10.57 5.54
CA GLU A 102 -14.39 11.79 4.97
C GLU A 102 -13.37 12.51 4.09
N ILE A 103 -13.83 13.35 3.17
CA ILE A 103 -12.95 14.23 2.39
C ILE A 103 -13.06 15.63 2.96
N ILE A 104 -11.94 16.17 3.43
CA ILE A 104 -11.81 17.52 3.98
C ILE A 104 -10.60 18.18 3.33
N ASP A 105 -10.77 19.36 2.75
CA ASP A 105 -9.69 20.15 2.09
C ASP A 105 -8.84 19.36 1.09
N ASN A 106 -9.51 18.55 0.26
CA ASN A 106 -8.89 17.68 -0.75
C ASN A 106 -7.89 16.67 -0.15
N GLN A 107 -8.17 16.21 1.06
CA GLN A 107 -7.46 15.14 1.75
C GLN A 107 -8.48 14.20 2.41
N TYR A 108 -8.05 12.98 2.72
CA TYR A 108 -8.87 12.02 3.44
C TYR A 108 -8.71 12.21 4.94
N TYR A 109 -9.80 12.45 5.66
CA TYR A 109 -9.84 12.42 7.11
C TYR A 109 -10.33 11.06 7.60
N LEU A 110 -9.52 10.38 8.41
CA LEU A 110 -9.87 9.14 9.10
C LEU A 110 -9.96 9.43 10.61
N PRO A 111 -11.11 9.25 11.25
CA PRO A 111 -11.28 9.56 12.67
C PRO A 111 -10.50 8.61 13.58
N PRO A 112 -10.28 8.99 14.85
CA PRO A 112 -9.63 8.15 15.85
C PRO A 112 -10.23 6.74 15.96
N ASN A 113 -9.39 5.75 16.25
CA ASN A 113 -9.79 4.36 16.49
C ASN A 113 -10.45 3.67 15.28
N LYS A 114 -10.26 4.22 14.08
CA LYS A 114 -10.62 3.60 12.81
C LYS A 114 -9.39 3.17 12.04
N VAL A 115 -9.59 2.16 11.20
CA VAL A 115 -8.62 1.68 10.23
C VAL A 115 -9.34 1.66 8.89
N ALA A 116 -8.73 2.24 7.87
CA ALA A 116 -9.21 2.19 6.50
C ALA A 116 -8.17 1.58 5.57
N VAL A 117 -8.64 1.06 4.44
CA VAL A 117 -7.84 0.63 3.30
C VAL A 117 -7.80 1.78 2.30
N PHE A 118 -6.59 2.19 1.96
CA PHE A 118 -6.32 3.13 0.88
C PHE A 118 -5.66 2.38 -0.26
N THR A 119 -6.01 2.74 -1.48
CA THR A 119 -5.45 2.15 -2.68
C THR A 119 -4.79 3.25 -3.49
N LEU A 120 -3.47 3.15 -3.66
CA LEU A 120 -2.78 3.88 -4.71
C LEU A 120 -3.15 3.24 -6.05
N VAL A 121 -3.61 4.05 -7.00
CA VAL A 121 -3.80 3.67 -8.40
C VAL A 121 -2.93 4.56 -9.25
N THR A 122 -2.10 3.95 -10.09
CA THR A 122 -1.28 4.66 -11.06
C THR A 122 -1.45 4.05 -12.43
N LEU A 123 -1.87 4.86 -13.39
CA LEU A 123 -1.90 4.52 -14.81
C LEU A 123 -0.60 4.99 -15.46
N LEU A 124 0.09 4.09 -16.17
CA LEU A 124 1.24 4.37 -17.00
C LEU A 124 0.88 4.14 -18.46
N THR A 125 1.19 5.11 -19.32
CA THR A 125 1.14 4.98 -20.78
C THR A 125 2.50 5.33 -21.35
N ILE A 126 3.07 4.42 -22.15
CA ILE A 126 4.38 4.56 -22.79
C ILE A 126 4.16 4.82 -24.27
N ALA A 127 4.87 5.77 -24.88
CA ALA A 127 4.78 5.96 -26.32
C ALA A 127 5.46 4.81 -27.08
N ASP A 128 4.98 4.46 -28.27
CA ASP A 128 5.48 3.30 -29.01
C ASP A 128 6.97 3.44 -29.41
N GLU A 129 7.43 4.68 -29.60
CA GLU A 129 8.83 5.04 -29.82
C GLU A 129 9.73 4.84 -28.58
N GLU A 130 9.17 4.97 -27.37
CA GLU A 130 9.89 4.75 -26.10
C GLU A 130 9.95 3.26 -25.72
N MET A 131 9.05 2.43 -26.29
CA MET A 131 9.04 1.00 -26.02
C MET A 131 10.30 0.31 -26.56
N THR A 132 11.04 -0.35 -25.67
CA THR A 132 12.22 -1.15 -25.99
C THR A 132 11.98 -2.63 -25.75
N LYS A 133 12.68 -3.49 -26.50
CA LYS A 133 12.68 -4.93 -26.24
C LYS A 133 13.30 -5.15 -24.85
N ASN A 134 12.57 -5.79 -23.94
CA ASN A 134 12.95 -6.13 -22.56
C ASN A 134 12.72 -5.04 -21.50
N MET A 135 11.83 -4.09 -21.76
CA MET A 135 11.39 -3.16 -20.72
C MET A 135 10.51 -3.90 -19.68
N ASN A 136 11.00 -4.00 -18.45
CA ASN A 136 10.29 -4.57 -17.31
C ASN A 136 10.15 -3.50 -16.24
N LEU A 137 8.92 -3.11 -15.90
CA LEU A 137 8.67 -1.98 -15.00
C LEU A 137 7.81 -2.39 -13.82
N SER A 138 8.20 -1.92 -12.65
CA SER A 138 7.41 -1.98 -11.42
C SER A 138 7.22 -0.58 -10.86
N LEU A 139 6.19 -0.38 -10.06
CA LEU A 139 5.99 0.85 -9.29
C LEU A 139 6.45 0.64 -7.85
N SER A 140 7.17 1.61 -7.31
CA SER A 140 7.59 1.63 -5.89
C SER A 140 7.17 2.94 -5.22
N VAL A 141 6.57 2.87 -4.03
CA VAL A 141 6.28 4.06 -3.22
C VAL A 141 7.57 4.55 -2.56
N ARG A 142 7.82 5.85 -2.67
CA ARG A 142 9.02 6.54 -2.16
C ARG A 142 8.73 7.36 -0.92
N SER A 143 7.51 7.88 -0.80
CA SER A 143 7.06 8.61 0.38
C SER A 143 5.55 8.46 0.53
N LEU A 144 5.12 8.13 1.75
CA LEU A 144 3.72 8.15 2.16
C LEU A 144 3.57 9.16 3.31
N PRO A 145 3.27 10.44 3.01
CA PRO A 145 3.00 11.43 4.03
C PRO A 145 1.61 11.21 4.65
N PHE A 146 1.48 11.61 5.92
CA PHE A 146 0.20 11.69 6.62
C PHE A 146 0.30 12.74 7.72
N THR A 147 -0.82 13.26 8.20
CA THR A 147 -0.84 14.18 9.35
C THR A 147 -1.62 13.54 10.48
N MET A 148 -1.07 13.55 11.68
CA MET A 148 -1.81 13.15 12.89
C MET A 148 -2.50 14.36 13.50
N ILE A 149 -3.73 14.18 13.97
CA ILE A 149 -4.46 15.20 14.72
C ILE A 149 -4.43 14.83 16.20
N ILE A 150 -3.79 15.67 17.03
CA ILE A 150 -3.64 15.48 18.48
C ILE A 150 -4.09 16.75 19.17
N ASN A 151 -5.15 16.69 19.98
CA ASN A 151 -5.74 17.86 20.66
C ASN A 151 -5.99 19.03 19.68
N ASP A 152 -6.59 18.73 18.53
CA ASP A 152 -6.90 19.69 17.45
C ASP A 152 -5.66 20.36 16.80
N VAL A 153 -4.46 19.81 17.02
CA VAL A 153 -3.22 20.25 16.38
C VAL A 153 -2.76 19.23 15.35
N GLU A 154 -2.40 19.72 14.17
CA GLU A 154 -1.86 18.92 13.07
C GLU A 154 -0.35 18.67 13.22
N HIS A 155 0.04 17.39 13.13
CA HIS A 155 1.43 16.94 13.20
C HIS A 155 1.78 16.17 11.92
N PRO A 156 2.43 16.82 10.94
CA PRO A 156 2.88 16.17 9.72
C PRO A 156 3.88 15.05 10.02
N ASN A 157 3.72 13.92 9.33
CA ASN A 157 4.56 12.74 9.49
C ASN A 157 4.67 11.99 8.15
N ARG A 158 5.50 10.95 8.11
CA ARG A 158 5.65 10.08 6.96
C ARG A 158 5.92 8.65 7.42
N LEU A 159 5.50 7.69 6.62
CA LEU A 159 5.83 6.29 6.88
C LEU A 159 7.37 6.10 6.83
N ASN A 160 7.89 5.20 7.66
CA ASN A 160 9.33 4.98 7.74
C ASN A 160 9.85 4.42 6.40
N PRO A 161 10.96 4.95 5.84
CA PRO A 161 11.57 4.40 4.63
C PRO A 161 11.81 2.89 4.67
N SER A 162 12.11 2.34 5.84
CA SER A 162 12.32 0.89 6.01
C SER A 162 11.05 0.04 5.83
N GLU A 163 9.87 0.65 6.00
CA GLU A 163 8.56 0.02 5.76
C GLU A 163 8.15 0.16 4.29
N LEU A 164 8.53 1.26 3.65
CA LEU A 164 8.21 1.55 2.24
C LEU A 164 8.82 0.55 1.25
N LYS A 165 9.86 -0.21 1.64
CA LYS A 165 10.43 -1.27 0.80
C LYS A 165 9.42 -2.37 0.41
N TYR A 166 8.30 -2.49 1.15
CA TYR A 166 7.22 -3.44 0.86
C TYR A 166 6.11 -2.85 -0.02
N TYR A 167 6.15 -1.55 -0.30
CA TYR A 167 5.17 -0.84 -1.11
C TYR A 167 5.63 -0.81 -2.57
N LYS A 168 5.75 -2.01 -3.16
CA LYS A 168 6.22 -2.23 -4.53
C LYS A 168 5.30 -3.20 -5.29
N THR A 169 4.97 -2.89 -6.53
CA THR A 169 4.18 -3.79 -7.40
C THR A 169 5.05 -4.86 -8.05
N PRO A 170 4.45 -5.96 -8.55
CA PRO A 170 5.11 -6.85 -9.48
C PRO A 170 5.63 -6.12 -10.73
N GLU A 171 6.62 -6.71 -11.38
CA GLU A 171 7.13 -6.24 -12.67
C GLU A 171 6.18 -6.60 -13.81
N VAL A 172 6.01 -5.67 -14.75
CA VAL A 172 5.28 -5.88 -16.00
C VAL A 172 6.23 -5.80 -17.18
N LYS A 173 6.19 -6.81 -18.04
CA LYS A 173 7.00 -6.89 -19.26
C LYS A 173 6.28 -6.23 -20.43
N PHE A 174 6.94 -5.29 -21.07
CA PHE A 174 6.50 -4.70 -22.33
C PHE A 174 7.17 -5.43 -23.48
N LYS A 175 6.40 -5.71 -24.53
CA LYS A 175 6.87 -6.35 -25.76
C LYS A 175 6.58 -5.40 -26.91
N LYS A 176 7.61 -5.15 -27.71
CA LYS A 176 7.51 -4.47 -29.00
C LYS A 176 7.62 -5.49 -30.11
#